data_AF-A0A3D1EVU1-F1
#
_entry.id   AF-A0A3D1EVU1-F1
#
_cell.length_a   1.000
_cell.length_b   1.000
_cell.length_c   1.000
_cell.angle_alpha   90.00
_cell.angle_beta   90.00
_cell.angle_gamma   90.00
#
_symmetry.space_group_name_H-M   'P 1'
#
loop_
_entity.id
_entity.type
_entity.pdbx_description
1 polymer ?
#
loop_
_entity_poly.entity_id
_entity_poly.type
_entity_poly.pdbx_seq_one_letter_code
_entity_poly.pdbx_strand_id
1 'polypeptide(L)'
;LAGPGIVVANDSGFLQEGPSGDGTLIEDNTFTNIERSNIMLYSGAGEQSDIATQGVMNVIIRNNRFESYGGANIYGRGEVGNLLSIRNASNVLIENNTIGKPSDEQYRGQPVILNHTSQLIWKNNRIEGKPLALPTEPTATK
;
A
#
# COMPACT_ATOMS: atom_id res chain seq x y z
N LEU A 1 -4.13 15.08 -5.07
CA LEU A 1 -4.85 14.11 -5.96
C LEU A 1 -5.53 13.07 -5.07
N ALA A 2 -6.79 12.75 -5.35
CA ALA A 2 -7.59 11.85 -4.50
C ALA A 2 -7.04 10.41 -4.37
N GLY A 3 -6.10 9.99 -5.22
CA GLY A 3 -5.47 8.68 -5.15
C GLY A 3 -6.41 7.47 -5.33
N PRO A 4 -5.86 6.24 -5.35
CA PRO A 4 -4.45 5.90 -5.40
C PRO A 4 -3.79 6.25 -6.74
N GLY A 5 -2.46 6.30 -6.77
CA GLY A 5 -1.72 6.36 -8.03
C GLY A 5 -1.76 5.03 -8.78
N ILE A 6 -1.64 3.92 -8.03
CA ILE A 6 -1.78 2.55 -8.55
C ILE A 6 -2.69 1.74 -7.63
N VAL A 7 -3.58 0.95 -8.23
CA VAL A 7 -4.39 -0.08 -7.56
C VAL A 7 -4.06 -1.43 -8.19
N VAL A 8 -3.62 -2.38 -7.36
CA VAL A 8 -3.50 -3.79 -7.72
C VAL A 8 -4.49 -4.54 -6.85
N ALA A 9 -5.57 -5.02 -7.44
CA ALA A 9 -6.66 -5.57 -6.66
C ALA A 9 -7.47 -6.62 -7.41
N ASN A 10 -8.18 -7.43 -6.65
CA ASN A 10 -9.38 -8.12 -7.09
C ASN A 10 -10.53 -7.78 -6.12
N ASP A 11 -11.75 -7.77 -6.64
CA ASP A 11 -12.95 -7.77 -5.81
C ASP A 11 -13.60 -9.14 -5.91
N SER A 12 -13.40 -9.99 -4.90
CA SER A 12 -14.11 -11.26 -4.75
C SER A 12 -15.49 -11.08 -4.08
N GLY A 13 -15.95 -9.84 -3.89
CA GLY A 13 -17.20 -9.46 -3.24
C GLY A 13 -18.28 -9.00 -4.21
N PHE A 14 -18.61 -7.70 -4.17
CA PHE A 14 -19.79 -7.16 -4.86
C PHE A 14 -19.64 -7.17 -6.38
N LEU A 15 -18.49 -6.72 -6.90
CA LEU A 15 -18.26 -6.62 -8.34
C LEU A 15 -17.81 -7.96 -8.95
N GLN A 16 -17.33 -8.90 -8.14
CA GLN A 16 -16.75 -10.18 -8.59
C GLN A 16 -15.75 -10.00 -9.75
N GLU A 17 -15.01 -8.88 -9.74
CA GLU A 17 -14.07 -8.52 -10.78
C GLU A 17 -12.73 -9.25 -10.57
N GLY A 18 -12.31 -9.96 -11.62
CA GLY A 18 -10.98 -10.60 -11.72
C GLY A 18 -10.03 -9.81 -12.64
N PRO A 19 -8.88 -10.40 -13.04
CA PRO A 19 -8.05 -11.33 -12.27
C PRO A 19 -7.35 -10.59 -11.11
N SER A 20 -6.83 -11.34 -10.14
CA SER A 20 -5.99 -10.76 -9.11
C SER A 20 -4.59 -10.47 -9.63
N GLY A 21 -3.94 -9.43 -9.08
CA GLY A 21 -2.56 -9.13 -9.41
C GLY A 21 -1.63 -10.29 -9.00
N ASP A 22 -0.99 -10.91 -9.99
CA ASP A 22 0.04 -11.92 -9.81
C ASP A 22 1.23 -11.56 -10.72
N GLY A 23 2.44 -11.47 -10.15
CA GLY A 23 3.66 -11.12 -10.88
C GLY A 23 3.74 -9.63 -11.25
N THR A 24 3.14 -8.75 -10.46
CA THR A 24 3.12 -7.31 -10.74
C THR A 24 4.43 -6.63 -10.35
N LEU A 25 4.97 -5.81 -11.26
CA LEU A 25 6.17 -5.00 -11.03
C LEU A 25 5.82 -3.51 -11.10
N ILE A 26 6.09 -2.79 -10.00
CA ILE A 26 5.96 -1.34 -9.90
C ILE A 26 7.36 -0.79 -9.64
N GLU A 27 8.01 -0.31 -10.69
CA GLU A 27 9.40 0.14 -10.61
C GLU A 27 9.65 1.50 -11.26
N ASP A 28 10.61 2.24 -10.70
CA ASP A 28 11.15 3.49 -11.24
C ASP A 28 10.09 4.58 -11.50
N ASN A 29 9.02 4.60 -10.70
CA ASN A 29 7.98 5.63 -10.76
C ASN A 29 8.25 6.79 -9.79
N THR A 30 7.69 7.96 -10.09
CA THR A 30 7.57 9.08 -9.14
C THR A 30 6.09 9.35 -8.85
N PHE A 31 5.72 9.33 -7.57
CA PHE A 31 4.39 9.69 -7.08
C PHE A 31 4.45 11.02 -6.34
N THR A 32 3.71 12.02 -6.80
CA THR A 32 3.71 13.37 -6.21
C THR A 32 2.29 13.82 -5.89
N ASN A 33 2.08 14.37 -4.69
CA ASN A 33 0.80 14.96 -4.27
C ASN A 33 -0.39 13.99 -4.34
N ILE A 34 -0.19 12.72 -3.99
CA ILE A 34 -1.29 11.75 -3.80
C ILE A 34 -1.73 11.82 -2.34
N GLU A 35 -2.99 12.17 -2.11
CA GLU A 35 -3.53 12.46 -0.78
C GLU A 35 -4.04 11.22 -0.05
N ARG A 36 -4.42 10.19 -0.81
CA ARG A 36 -4.67 8.83 -0.31
C ARG A 36 -3.45 7.94 -0.57
N SER A 37 -3.53 6.66 -0.23
CA SER A 37 -2.49 5.66 -0.52
C SER A 37 -1.92 5.83 -1.93
N ASN A 38 -0.61 6.03 -2.06
CA ASN A 38 0.02 6.12 -3.38
C ASN A 38 -0.12 4.80 -4.14
N ILE A 39 0.07 3.67 -3.45
CA ILE A 39 -0.16 2.32 -3.97
C ILE A 39 -1.12 1.58 -3.03
N MET A 40 -2.13 0.95 -3.61
CA MET A 40 -3.06 0.08 -2.92
C MET A 40 -2.93 -1.35 -3.46
N LEU A 41 -2.58 -2.30 -2.60
CA LEU A 41 -2.69 -3.73 -2.84
C LEU A 41 -3.89 -4.24 -2.05
N TYR A 42 -4.87 -4.83 -2.71
CA TYR A 42 -6.11 -5.24 -2.05
C TYR A 42 -6.73 -6.47 -2.71
N SER A 43 -6.83 -7.56 -1.97
CA SER A 43 -7.82 -8.61 -2.26
C SER A 43 -8.95 -8.49 -1.25
N GLY A 44 -10.20 -8.47 -1.67
CA GLY A 44 -11.28 -8.48 -0.68
C GLY A 44 -12.64 -8.81 -1.25
N ALA A 45 -13.54 -9.19 -0.35
CA ALA A 45 -14.92 -9.52 -0.65
C ALA A 45 -15.88 -8.77 0.28
N GLY A 46 -16.11 -7.48 0.00
CA GLY A 46 -17.01 -6.64 0.81
C GLY A 46 -16.66 -6.69 2.32
N GLU A 47 -17.64 -7.06 3.14
CA GLU A 47 -17.49 -7.19 4.61
C GLU A 47 -16.52 -8.30 5.07
N GLN A 48 -16.06 -9.16 4.15
CA GLN A 48 -15.13 -10.26 4.44
C GLN A 48 -13.67 -9.90 4.16
N SER A 49 -13.34 -8.61 4.02
CA SER A 49 -11.95 -8.18 3.76
C SER A 49 -10.96 -8.70 4.81
N ASP A 50 -11.39 -9.03 6.02
CA ASP A 50 -10.51 -9.54 7.07
C ASP A 50 -10.32 -11.07 7.05
N ILE A 51 -11.01 -11.80 6.17
CA ILE A 51 -10.87 -13.26 5.99
C ILE A 51 -10.72 -13.65 4.53
N ALA A 52 -10.61 -12.66 3.64
CA ALA A 52 -10.50 -12.87 2.21
C ALA A 52 -9.20 -13.60 1.89
N THR A 53 -9.24 -14.44 0.85
CA THR A 53 -8.02 -15.08 0.35
C THR A 53 -7.00 -14.01 -0.04
N GLN A 54 -5.72 -14.32 0.16
CA GLN A 54 -4.62 -13.49 -0.31
C GLN A 54 -4.51 -13.58 -1.83
N GLY A 55 -5.43 -12.91 -2.52
CA GLY A 55 -5.55 -12.97 -3.97
C GLY A 55 -4.43 -12.22 -4.66
N VAL A 56 -3.95 -11.11 -4.10
CA VAL A 56 -2.87 -10.30 -4.69
C VAL A 56 -1.54 -10.92 -4.28
N MET A 57 -0.77 -11.41 -5.24
CA MET A 57 0.42 -12.21 -4.99
C MET A 57 1.61 -11.74 -5.82
N ASN A 58 2.82 -12.05 -5.36
CA ASN A 58 4.06 -11.90 -6.12
C ASN A 58 4.24 -10.47 -6.67
N VAL A 59 4.12 -9.47 -5.78
CA VAL A 59 4.22 -8.05 -6.15
C VAL A 59 5.59 -7.52 -5.76
N ILE A 60 6.25 -6.83 -6.70
CA ILE A 60 7.52 -6.13 -6.46
C ILE A 60 7.30 -4.63 -6.61
N ILE A 61 7.61 -3.87 -5.56
CA ILE A 61 7.60 -2.41 -5.53
C ILE A 61 9.01 -1.93 -5.26
N ARG A 62 9.71 -1.43 -6.29
CA ARG A 62 11.12 -1.04 -6.12
C ARG A 62 11.52 0.26 -6.79
N ASN A 63 12.55 0.90 -6.24
CA ASN A 63 13.17 2.10 -6.82
C ASN A 63 12.20 3.27 -7.07
N ASN A 64 11.03 3.29 -6.44
CA ASN A 64 10.08 4.38 -6.62
C ASN A 64 10.41 5.56 -5.71
N ARG A 65 10.00 6.75 -6.14
CA ARG A 65 10.09 8.00 -5.39
C ARG A 65 8.71 8.49 -5.00
N PHE A 66 8.50 8.78 -3.73
CA PHE A 66 7.23 9.29 -3.20
C PHE A 66 7.46 10.69 -2.62
N GLU A 67 6.69 11.68 -3.05
CA GLU A 67 6.82 13.07 -2.61
C GLU A 67 5.46 13.63 -2.22
N SER A 68 5.41 14.34 -1.10
CA SER A 68 4.19 15.03 -0.64
C SER A 68 2.99 14.07 -0.57
N TYR A 69 3.18 12.90 0.03
CA TYR A 69 2.12 11.90 0.21
C TYR A 69 1.17 12.28 1.34
N GLY A 70 -0.02 11.69 1.33
CA GLY A 70 -1.04 11.94 2.35
C GLY A 70 -1.76 13.28 2.15
N GLY A 71 -2.93 13.43 2.76
CA GLY A 71 -3.80 14.60 2.62
C GLY A 71 -5.20 14.31 3.17
N ALA A 72 -6.04 15.34 3.27
CA ALA A 72 -7.34 15.24 3.94
C ALA A 72 -8.49 14.72 3.05
N ASN A 73 -8.20 14.30 1.81
CA ASN A 73 -9.25 13.90 0.88
C ASN A 73 -9.91 12.57 1.27
N ILE A 74 -11.16 12.66 1.71
CA ILE A 74 -11.98 11.51 2.12
C ILE A 74 -12.60 10.74 0.95
N TYR A 75 -12.57 11.27 -0.28
CA TYR A 75 -13.13 10.62 -1.46
C TYR A 75 -12.06 9.87 -2.24
N GLY A 76 -12.38 8.68 -2.75
CA GLY A 76 -11.48 7.84 -3.55
C GLY A 76 -11.19 6.47 -2.94
N ARG A 77 -10.38 5.66 -3.64
CA ARG A 77 -9.88 4.36 -3.14
C ARG A 77 -8.61 4.55 -2.31
N GLY A 78 -8.17 3.51 -1.59
CA GLY A 78 -7.03 3.58 -0.68
C GLY A 78 -7.38 4.23 0.65
N GLU A 79 -6.42 4.32 1.55
CA GLU A 79 -6.55 4.93 2.87
C GLU A 79 -6.12 6.39 2.84
N VAL A 80 -6.63 7.20 3.76
CA VAL A 80 -6.28 8.62 3.89
C VAL A 80 -4.89 8.75 4.51
N GLY A 81 -4.02 9.58 3.95
CA GLY A 81 -2.79 9.98 4.62
C GLY A 81 -1.59 9.03 4.50
N ASN A 82 -1.79 7.79 4.08
CA ASN A 82 -0.70 6.81 3.99
C ASN A 82 -0.10 6.75 2.56
N LEU A 83 1.05 6.08 2.45
CA LEU A 83 1.78 5.86 1.21
C LEU A 83 1.45 4.49 0.59
N LEU A 84 1.43 3.43 1.41
CA LEU A 84 1.04 2.08 0.99
C LEU A 84 -0.12 1.57 1.83
N SER A 85 -1.16 1.07 1.17
CA SER A 85 -2.20 0.24 1.80
C SER A 85 -2.09 -1.16 1.23
N ILE A 86 -1.73 -2.13 2.07
CA ILE A 86 -1.52 -3.52 1.66
C ILE A 86 -2.44 -4.40 2.50
N ARG A 87 -3.43 -5.00 1.84
CA ARG A 87 -4.43 -5.84 2.50
C ARG A 87 -4.62 -7.14 1.73
N ASN A 88 -4.57 -8.27 2.45
CA ASN A 88 -4.73 -9.62 1.87
C ASN A 88 -3.82 -9.84 0.65
N ALA A 89 -2.54 -9.50 0.83
CA ALA A 89 -1.52 -9.72 -0.18
C ALA A 89 -0.49 -10.74 0.33
N SER A 90 0.11 -11.49 -0.59
CA SER A 90 1.15 -12.47 -0.27
C SER A 90 2.39 -12.30 -1.15
N ASN A 91 3.56 -12.63 -0.62
CA ASN A 91 4.84 -12.57 -1.31
C ASN A 91 5.08 -11.19 -1.96
N VAL A 92 5.11 -10.17 -1.11
CA VAL A 92 5.32 -8.77 -1.53
C VAL A 92 6.75 -8.37 -1.20
N LEU A 93 7.51 -7.94 -2.20
CA LEU A 93 8.83 -7.36 -2.03
C LEU A 93 8.76 -5.84 -2.21
N ILE A 94 9.20 -5.10 -1.22
CA ILE A 94 9.28 -3.63 -1.25
C ILE A 94 10.72 -3.23 -0.97
N GLU A 95 11.41 -2.70 -1.97
CA GLU A 95 12.82 -2.37 -1.80
C GLU A 95 13.32 -1.10 -2.48
N ASN A 96 14.35 -0.50 -1.88
CA ASN A 96 15.07 0.66 -2.44
C ASN A 96 14.18 1.86 -2.79
N ASN A 97 12.99 1.99 -2.19
CA ASN A 97 12.12 3.12 -2.42
C ASN A 97 12.58 4.33 -1.58
N THR A 98 12.41 5.53 -2.14
CA THR A 98 12.72 6.80 -1.47
C THR A 98 11.44 7.57 -1.19
N ILE A 99 11.20 7.86 0.08
CA ILE A 99 9.99 8.53 0.57
C ILE A 99 10.39 9.90 1.10
N GLY A 100 9.80 10.94 0.53
CA GLY A 100 9.95 12.33 0.97
C GLY A 100 9.05 12.66 2.15
N LYS A 101 8.84 13.97 2.38
CA LYS A 101 7.91 14.44 3.40
C LYS A 101 6.46 14.17 2.98
N PRO A 102 5.55 13.95 3.93
CA PRO A 102 4.12 14.02 3.64
C PRO A 102 3.73 15.46 3.26
N SER A 103 2.53 15.63 2.69
CA SER A 103 1.96 16.96 2.41
C SER A 103 1.65 17.74 3.69
N ASP A 104 1.34 17.03 4.78
CA ASP A 104 1.04 17.57 6.10
C ASP A 104 1.68 16.66 7.18
N GLU A 105 2.20 17.29 8.22
CA GLU A 105 2.90 16.64 9.34
C GLU A 105 2.02 15.61 10.07
N GLN A 106 0.70 15.81 10.10
CA GLN A 106 -0.24 14.88 10.75
C GLN A 106 -0.21 13.47 10.12
N TYR A 107 0.22 13.32 8.87
CA TYR A 107 0.24 12.04 8.15
C TYR A 107 1.56 11.28 8.26
N ARG A 108 2.56 11.83 8.95
CA ARG A 108 3.90 11.23 9.06
C ARG A 108 3.92 9.88 9.78
N GLY A 109 3.02 9.67 10.74
CA GLY A 109 3.13 8.59 11.72
C GLY A 109 2.95 7.18 11.19
N GLN A 110 2.21 7.01 10.07
CA GLN A 110 1.83 5.68 9.58
C GLN A 110 1.81 5.61 8.04
N PRO A 111 2.98 5.71 7.38
CA PRO A 111 3.06 5.73 5.92
C PRO A 111 2.68 4.38 5.29
N VAL A 112 2.71 3.28 6.04
CA VAL A 112 2.40 1.94 5.55
C VAL A 112 1.32 1.32 6.44
N ILE A 113 0.25 0.83 5.81
CA ILE A 113 -0.82 0.08 6.45
C ILE A 113 -0.73 -1.36 5.94
N LEU A 114 -0.67 -2.30 6.88
CA LEU A 114 -0.62 -3.73 6.61
C LEU A 114 -1.78 -4.40 7.32
N ASN A 115 -2.48 -5.27 6.62
CA ASN A 115 -3.54 -6.11 7.18
C ASN A 115 -3.53 -7.45 6.42
N HIS A 116 -3.45 -8.56 7.16
CA HIS A 116 -3.43 -9.91 6.60
C HIS A 116 -2.45 -10.07 5.44
N THR A 117 -1.23 -9.55 5.61
CA THR A 117 -0.18 -9.64 4.60
C THR A 117 0.78 -10.76 5.00
N SER A 118 1.01 -11.73 4.12
CA SER A 118 1.99 -12.79 4.36
C SER A 118 3.22 -12.61 3.50
N GLN A 119 4.40 -12.99 4.04
CA GLN A 119 5.67 -12.96 3.30
C GLN A 119 5.99 -11.57 2.71
N LEU A 120 5.87 -10.53 3.52
CA LEU A 120 6.33 -9.19 3.17
C LEU A 120 7.84 -9.08 3.41
N ILE A 121 8.59 -8.77 2.36
CA ILE A 121 10.02 -8.45 2.43
C ILE A 121 10.17 -6.94 2.25
N TRP A 122 10.77 -6.29 3.25
CA TRP A 122 11.06 -4.85 3.21
C TRP A 122 12.54 -4.59 3.36
N LYS A 123 13.14 -3.96 2.35
CA LYS A 123 14.60 -3.83 2.28
C LYS A 123 15.01 -2.46 1.76
N ASN A 124 15.96 -1.82 2.43
CA ASN A 124 16.62 -0.59 1.93
C ASN A 124 15.68 0.60 1.59
N ASN A 125 14.42 0.59 2.05
CA ASN A 125 13.55 1.74 1.87
C ASN A 125 13.94 2.87 2.83
N ARG A 126 13.84 4.10 2.36
CA ARG A 126 14.21 5.29 3.14
C ARG A 126 13.07 6.29 3.19
N ILE A 127 12.84 6.87 4.36
CA ILE A 127 11.99 8.05 4.56
C ILE A 127 12.86 9.22 4.99
N GLU A 128 12.79 10.31 4.23
CA GLU A 128 13.58 11.53 4.45
C GLU A 128 15.07 11.23 4.67
N GLY A 129 15.61 10.33 3.84
CA GLY A 129 17.01 9.89 3.86
C GLY A 129 17.35 8.84 4.93
N LYS A 130 16.46 8.56 5.88
CA LYS A 130 16.67 7.60 6.97
C LYS A 130 16.05 6.25 6.64
N PRO A 131 16.62 5.11 7.10
CA PRO A 131 15.96 3.82 6.97
C PRO A 131 14.56 3.88 7.59
N LEU A 132 13.55 3.43 6.85
CA LEU A 132 12.19 3.24 7.39
C LEU A 132 12.07 1.79 7.85
N ALA A 133 11.81 1.57 9.14
CA ALA A 133 11.40 0.27 9.64
C ALA A 133 9.93 0.03 9.31
N LEU A 134 9.55 -1.22 9.03
CA LEU A 134 8.14 -1.58 8.89
C LEU A 134 7.42 -1.41 10.23
N PRO A 135 6.17 -0.91 10.23
CA PRO A 135 5.29 -1.12 11.37
C PRO A 135 5.00 -2.62 11.51
N THR A 136 5.03 -3.13 12.74
CA THR A 136 4.52 -4.47 13.06
C THR A 136 3.02 -4.51 12.75
N GLU A 137 2.53 -5.58 12.12
CA GLU A 137 1.08 -5.76 11.98
C GLU A 137 0.43 -5.69 13.37
N PRO A 138 -0.71 -5.01 13.52
CA PRO A 138 -1.47 -5.12 14.75
C PRO A 138 -1.82 -6.59 14.96
N THR A 139 -1.36 -7.17 16.06
CA THR A 139 -1.72 -8.53 16.47
C THR A 139 -3.24 -8.64 16.43
N ALA A 140 -3.77 -9.54 15.60
CA ALA A 140 -5.19 -9.83 15.56
C ALA A 140 -5.64 -10.24 16.97
N THR A 141 -6.43 -9.40 17.63
CA THR A 141 -7.20 -9.82 18.81
C THR A 141 -8.17 -10.89 18.34
N LYS A 142 -7.90 -12.13 18.76
CA LYS A 142 -8.83 -13.27 18.62
C LYS A 142 -10.11 -13.01 19.39
#